data_AF-A0A2V8V982-F1
#
_entry.id   AF-A0A2V8V982-F1
#
_cell.length_a   1.000
_cell.length_b   1.000
_cell.length_c   1.000
_cell.angle_alpha   90.00
_cell.angle_beta   90.00
_cell.angle_gamma   90.00
#
_symmetry.space_group_name_H-M   'P 1'
#
loop_
_entity.id
_entity.type
_entity.pdbx_description
1 polymer ?
#
loop_
_entity_poly.entity_id
_entity_poly.type
_entity_poly.pdbx_seq_one_letter_code
_entity_poly.pdbx_strand_id
1 'polypeptide(L)' 'MNEGTIEVQSLRTSERKTLVRGAHHGTFVQSGHLLYLRQKMLYVAPMDLKRLELTGPAVPVVEEVARYSTASAGPDP' A
#
# COMPACT_ATOMS: atom_id res chain seq x y z
N MET A 1 4.82 -16.97 5.13
CA MET A 1 4.38 -15.88 4.23
C MET A 1 3.61 -14.90 5.10
N ASN A 2 4.20 -13.75 5.43
CA ASN A 2 3.48 -12.77 6.26
C ASN A 2 2.62 -11.92 5.30
N GLU A 3 1.38 -12.32 5.08
CA GLU A 3 0.44 -11.59 4.23
C GLU A 3 0.02 -10.30 4.93
N GLY A 4 0.52 -9.16 4.44
CA GLY A 4 0.16 -7.85 4.98
C GLY A 4 -1.23 -7.44 4.54
N THR A 5 -1.89 -6.62 5.33
CA THR A 5 -3.14 -5.96 4.95
C THR A 5 -2.93 -4.46 4.93
N ILE A 6 -3.41 -3.80 3.89
CA ILE A 6 -3.44 -2.35 3.79
C ILE A 6 -4.83 -1.89 4.25
N GLU A 7 -4.83 -1.12 5.32
CA GLU A 7 -6.01 -0.52 5.89
C GLU A 7 -5.90 1.00 5.78
N VAL A 8 -7.04 1.66 5.66
CA VAL A 8 -7.15 3.10 5.83
C VAL A 8 -7.89 3.37 7.12
N GLN A 9 -7.42 4.38 7.86
CA GLN A 9 -8.07 4.87 9.05
C GLN A 9 -8.35 6.36 8.92
N SER A 10 -9.60 6.76 9.14
CA SER A 10 -9.95 8.16 9.32
C SER A 10 -9.58 8.59 10.73
N LEU A 11 -8.67 9.57 10.84
CA LEU A 11 -8.28 10.14 12.12
C LEU A 11 -9.40 10.98 12.76
N ARG A 12 -10.37 11.43 11.96
CA ARG A 12 -11.51 12.24 12.43
C ARG A 12 -12.61 11.40 13.05
N THR A 13 -12.91 10.24 12.46
CA THR A 13 -14.04 9.39 12.86
C THR A 13 -13.59 8.11 13.56
N SER A 14 -12.28 7.86 13.63
CA SER A 14 -11.68 6.58 14.06
C SER A 14 -12.11 5.36 13.24
N GLU A 15 -12.82 5.57 12.14
CA GLU A 15 -13.27 4.51 11.24
C GLU A 15 -12.07 3.89 10.53
N ARG A 16 -12.06 2.57 10.46
CA ARG A 16 -11.02 1.79 9.79
C ARG A 16 -11.65 0.87 8.76
N LYS A 17 -11.09 0.86 7.55
CA LYS A 17 -11.49 -0.03 6.46
C LYS A 17 -10.29 -0.75 5.88
N THR A 18 -10.48 -2.03 5.57
CA THR A 18 -9.51 -2.80 4.79
C THR A 18 -9.65 -2.44 3.31
N LEU A 19 -8.56 -1.99 2.69
CA LEU A 19 -8.53 -1.68 1.26
C LEU A 19 -8.02 -2.86 0.43
N VAL A 20 -6.92 -3.48 0.86
CA VAL A 20 -6.26 -4.56 0.11
C VAL A 20 -5.70 -5.60 1.07
N ARG A 21 -5.98 -6.88 0.83
CA ARG A 21 -5.37 -8.02 1.53
C ARG A 21 -4.20 -8.58 0.72
N GLY A 22 -3.18 -9.08 1.41
CA GLY A 22 -1.99 -9.65 0.77
C GLY A 22 -1.10 -8.61 0.08
N ALA A 23 -1.07 -7.38 0.59
CA ALA A 23 -0.30 -6.27 0.06
C ALA A 23 0.43 -5.51 1.18
N HIS A 24 1.46 -4.77 0.81
CA HIS A 24 2.32 -4.03 1.73
C HIS A 24 2.70 -2.67 1.15
N HIS A 25 3.24 -1.78 1.98
CA HIS A 25 3.72 -0.45 1.59
C HIS A 25 2.66 0.38 0.84
N GLY A 26 1.46 0.49 1.41
CA GLY A 26 0.42 1.37 0.87
C GLY A 26 0.79 2.84 1.01
N THR A 27 0.76 3.59 -0.09
CA THR A 27 1.01 5.04 -0.12
C THR A 27 -0.10 5.74 -0.89
N PHE A 28 -0.77 6.70 -0.26
CA PHE A 28 -1.74 7.55 -0.94
C PHE A 28 -1.05 8.75 -1.58
N VAL A 29 -1.41 9.07 -2.82
CA VAL A 29 -0.91 10.24 -3.55
C VAL A 29 -2.03 11.25 -3.80
N GLN A 30 -1.70 12.55 -3.79
CA GLN A 30 -2.67 13.64 -3.91
C GLN A 30 -3.49 13.63 -5.22
N SER A 31 -3.06 12.89 -6.24
CA SER A 31 -3.85 12.66 -7.45
C SER A 31 -5.10 11.80 -7.23
N GLY A 32 -5.34 11.29 -6.01
CA GLY A 32 -6.51 10.48 -5.67
C GLY A 32 -6.28 8.97 -5.85
N HIS A 33 -5.04 8.52 -5.75
CA HIS A 33 -4.69 7.12 -5.98
C HIS A 33 -3.97 6.51 -4.78
N LEU A 34 -4.20 5.22 -4.56
CA LEU A 34 -3.44 4.38 -3.67
C LEU A 34 -2.43 3.57 -4.48
N LEU A 35 -1.16 3.77 -4.17
CA LEU A 35 -0.05 2.93 -4.63
C LEU A 35 0.15 1.83 -3.59
N TYR A 36 0.36 0.59 -4.04
CA TYR A 36 0.73 -0.49 -3.14
C TYR A 36 1.53 -1.58 -3.83
N LEU A 37 2.35 -2.28 -3.05
CA LEU A 37 3.11 -3.43 -3.52
C LEU A 37 2.40 -4.72 -3.16
N ARG A 38 2.19 -5.56 -4.17
CA ARG A 38 1.73 -6.93 -3.99
C ARG A 38 2.72 -7.85 -4.68
N GLN A 39 3.29 -8.78 -3.91
CA GLN A 39 4.38 -9.66 -4.36
C GLN A 39 5.61 -8.85 -4.83
N LYS A 40 5.82 -8.70 -6.15
CA LYS A 40 6.91 -7.95 -6.78
C LYS A 40 6.43 -6.88 -7.78
N MET A 41 5.16 -6.51 -7.70
CA MET A 41 4.51 -5.63 -8.67
C MET A 41 3.85 -4.45 -7.95
N LEU A 42 4.02 -3.26 -8.53
CA LEU A 42 3.38 -2.04 -8.07
C LEU A 42 2.02 -1.90 -8.74
N TYR A 43 1.01 -1.75 -7.90
CA TYR A 43 -0.36 -1.49 -8.31
C TYR A 43 -0.78 -0.09 -7.95
N VAL A 44 -1.65 0.49 -8.77
CA VAL A 44 -2.30 1.77 -8.54
C VAL A 44 -3.79 1.59 -8.66
N ALA A 45 -4.53 2.00 -7.63
CA ALA A 45 -5.99 2.00 -7.65
C ALA A 45 -6.52 3.40 -7.28
N PRO A 46 -7.56 3.91 -7.95
CA PRO A 46 -8.20 5.16 -7.54
C PRO A 46 -8.89 4.96 -6.18
N MET A 47 -8.78 5.95 -5.30
CA MET A 47 -9.28 5.89 -3.93
C MET A 47 -10.05 7.16 -3.56
N ASP A 48 -11.22 6.98 -2.95
CA ASP A 48 -12.01 8.06 -2.39
C ASP A 48 -11.77 8.16 -0.87
N LEU A 49 -11.12 9.26 -0.44
CA LEU A 49 -10.83 9.54 0.97
C LEU A 49 -12.08 9.84 1.81
N LYS A 50 -13.17 10.34 1.20
CA LYS A 50 -14.42 10.61 1.92
C LYS A 50 -15.13 9.30 2.27
N ARG A 51 -15.04 8.32 1.38
CA ARG A 51 -15.65 6.99 1.55
C ARG A 51 -14.71 5.96 2.16
N LEU A 52 -13.41 6.24 2.17
CA LEU A 52 -12.34 5.34 2.61
C LEU A 52 -12.32 4.03 1.80
N GLU A 53 -12.53 4.13 0.48
CA GLU A 53 -12.76 2.99 -0.41
C GLU A 53 -12.00 3.14 -1.73
N LEU A 54 -11.62 2.01 -2.33
CA LEU A 54 -11.15 1.99 -3.72
C LEU A 54 -12.34 2.12 -4.66
N THR A 55 -12.25 3.03 -5.62
CA THR A 55 -13.36 3.36 -6.54
C THR A 55 -13.24 2.67 -7.89
N GLY A 56 -12.16 1.94 -8.12
CA GLY A 56 -11.89 1.29 -9.39
C GLY A 56 -10.86 0.16 -9.26
N PRO A 57 -10.64 -0.59 -10.36
CA PRO A 57 -9.71 -1.70 -10.37
C PRO A 57 -8.28 -1.20 -10.15
N ALA A 58 -7.48 -2.04 -9.50
CA ALA A 58 -6.06 -1.81 -9.39
C ALA A 58 -5.36 -2.15 -10.71
N VAL A 59 -4.57 -1.21 -11.22
CA VAL A 59 -3.81 -1.35 -12.46
C VAL A 59 -2.35 -1.61 -12.11
N PRO A 60 -1.70 -2.63 -12.69
CA PRO A 60 -0.26 -2.79 -12.55
C PRO A 60 0.48 -1.69 -13.32
N VAL A 61 1.40 -0.99 -12.66
CA VAL A 61 2.13 0.14 -13.26
C VAL A 61 3.61 -0.18 -13.45
N VAL A 62 4.22 -0.94 -12.53
CA VAL A 62 5.62 -1.32 -12.62
C VAL A 62 5.79 -2.79 -12.23
N GLU A 63 6.44 -3.53 -13.11
CA GLU A 63 6.96 -4.87 -12.87
C GLU A 63 8.40 -4.76 -12.34
N GLU A 64 8.80 -5.67 -11.44
CA GLU A 64 10.18 -5.75 -10.93
C GLU A 64 10.65 -4.58 -10.04
N VAL A 65 9.81 -4.19 -9.08
CA VAL A 65 10.21 -3.15 -8.09
C VAL A 65 11.34 -3.67 -7.19
N ALA A 66 12.53 -3.07 -7.32
CA ALA A 66 13.66 -3.32 -6.44
C ALA A 66 13.31 -2.93 -4.99
N ARG A 67 13.45 -3.89 -4.06
CA ARG A 67 13.30 -3.64 -2.62
C ARG A 67 14.68 -3.34 -2.04
N TYR A 68 14.94 -2.08 -1.69
CA TYR A 68 16.09 -1.76 -0.86
C TYR A 68 15.78 -2.16 0.58
N SER A 69 16.35 -3.29 1.02
CA SER A 69 16.45 -3.58 2.44
C SER A 69 17.54 -2.69 3.01
N THR A 70 17.19 -1.69 3.80
CA THR A 70 18.16 -1.10 4.73
C THR A 70 18.36 -2.11 5.86
N ALA A 71 19.06 -3.21 5.56
CA ALA A 71 19.65 -3.98 6.61
C ALA A 71 20.59 -3.01 7.32
N SER A 72 20.25 -2.59 8.54
CA SER A 72 21.24 -2.01 9.43
C SER A 72 22.24 -3.13 9.69
N ALA A 73 23.27 -3.22 8.86
CA ALA A 73 24.47 -3.96 9.16
C ALA A 73 25.06 -3.27 10.39
N GLY A 74 24.63 -3.71 11.57
CA GLY A 74 25.42 -3.50 12.77
C GLY A 74 26.80 -4.08 12.50
N PRO A 75 27.90 -3.43 12.94
CA PRO A 75 29.21 -4.03 12.82
C PRO A 75 29.18 -5.37 13.57
N ASP A 76 29.49 -6.45 12.86
CA ASP A 76 29.77 -7.75 13.46
C ASP A 76 31.05 -7.60 14.34
N PRO A 77 31.12 -8.25 15.52
CA PRO A 77 32.03 -7.91 16.61
C PRO A 77 33.51 -8.23 16.35
#